data_AF-A0A2S2NCX5-F1
#
_entry.id   AF-A0A2S2NCX5-F1
#
_cell.length_a   1.000
_cell.length_b   1.000
_cell.length_c   1.000
_cell.angle_alpha   90.00
_cell.angle_beta   90.00
_cell.angle_gamma   90.00
#
_symmetry.space_group_name_H-M   'P 1'
#
loop_
_entity.id
_entity.type
_entity.pdbx_description
1 polymer ?
#
loop_
_entity_poly.entity_id
_entity_poly.type
_entity_poly.pdbx_seq_one_letter_code
_entity_poly.pdbx_strand_id
1 'polypeptide(L)'
;MDSVCEKMNDYVRATFKKNGTLTVMPLLLGGQMNPLMSEVDVVQDSDLNKSLQYYCEDIVNDIEEDLINIMKSGDDDHIVHSICTNVVQLCPKKDIKVEL
;
A
#
# COMPACT_ATOMS: atom_id res chain seq x y z
N MET A 1 -14.76 -0.84 7.69
CA MET A 1 -13.59 0.08 7.56
C MET A 1 -13.39 0.51 6.10
N ASP A 2 -14.46 0.45 5.30
CA ASP A 2 -14.35 0.16 3.87
C ASP A 2 -14.01 1.41 3.05
N SER A 3 -14.37 2.59 3.58
CA SER A 3 -14.03 3.88 3.00
C SER A 3 -12.52 4.17 2.99
N VAL A 4 -11.71 3.44 3.77
CA VAL A 4 -10.24 3.57 3.67
C VAL A 4 -9.74 3.03 2.34
N CYS A 5 -10.36 1.97 1.83
CA CYS A 5 -9.96 1.31 0.60
C CYS A 5 -10.43 2.07 -0.65
N GLU A 6 -11.48 2.87 -0.55
CA GLU A 6 -11.88 3.79 -1.63
C GLU A 6 -10.76 4.75 -2.03
N LYS A 7 -9.89 5.15 -1.08
CA LYS A 7 -8.72 5.98 -1.38
C LYS A 7 -7.73 5.33 -2.34
N MET A 8 -7.73 4.00 -2.45
CA MET A 8 -6.84 3.30 -3.38
C MET A 8 -7.15 3.61 -4.84
N ASN A 9 -8.35 4.13 -5.15
CA ASN A 9 -8.69 4.62 -6.49
C ASN A 9 -7.86 5.83 -6.93
N ASP A 10 -7.27 6.57 -5.97
CA ASP A 10 -6.36 7.69 -6.26
C ASP A 10 -4.91 7.22 -6.50
N TYR A 11 -4.64 5.93 -6.38
CA TYR A 11 -3.33 5.32 -6.52
C TYR A 11 -3.26 4.40 -7.74
N VAL A 12 -2.04 4.19 -8.22
CA VAL A 12 -1.75 3.24 -9.30
C VAL A 12 -0.58 2.35 -8.95
N ARG A 13 -0.65 1.13 -9.50
CA ARG A 13 0.51 0.23 -9.60
C ARG A 13 1.31 0.66 -10.82
N ALA A 14 2.61 0.81 -10.65
CA ALA A 14 3.50 1.19 -11.73
C ALA A 14 4.86 0.51 -11.58
N THR A 15 5.64 0.52 -12.64
CA THR A 15 7.00 -0.01 -12.65
C THR A 15 7.97 1.10 -13.04
N PHE A 16 9.00 1.35 -12.25
CA PHE A 16 10.02 2.33 -12.62
C PHE A 16 10.78 1.91 -13.89
N LYS A 17 10.83 2.80 -14.89
CA LYS A 17 11.51 2.55 -16.17
C LYS A 17 13.00 2.25 -16.00
N LYS A 18 13.62 2.87 -14.99
CA LYS A 18 15.07 2.80 -14.76
C LYS A 18 15.54 1.41 -14.31
N ASN A 19 14.76 0.72 -13.47
CA ASN A 19 15.22 -0.49 -12.78
C ASN A 19 14.16 -1.61 -12.70
N GLY A 20 12.98 -1.41 -13.27
CA GLY A 20 11.91 -2.40 -13.24
C GLY A 20 11.26 -2.59 -11.85
N THR A 21 11.51 -1.70 -10.89
CA THR A 21 10.93 -1.86 -9.54
C THR A 21 9.44 -1.53 -9.55
N LEU A 22 8.63 -2.49 -9.09
CA LEU A 22 7.19 -2.31 -8.87
C LEU A 22 6.96 -1.33 -7.72
N THR A 23 6.04 -0.40 -7.90
CA THR A 23 5.68 0.62 -6.92
C THR A 23 4.18 0.88 -6.92
N VAL A 24 3.68 1.41 -5.80
CA VAL A 24 2.33 1.97 -5.68
C VAL A 24 2.48 3.45 -5.36
N MET A 25 1.84 4.31 -6.15
CA MET A 25 1.99 5.77 -6.01
C MET A 25 0.69 6.49 -6.33
N PRO A 26 0.44 7.66 -5.72
CA PRO A 26 -0.74 8.45 -6.02
C PRO A 26 -0.64 9.04 -7.42
N LEU A 27 -1.78 9.07 -8.13
CA LEU A 27 -1.92 9.71 -9.44
C LEU A 27 -1.72 11.22 -9.35
N LEU A 28 -2.26 11.83 -8.30
CA LEU A 28 -2.24 13.28 -8.08
C LEU A 28 -1.51 13.64 -6.79
N LEU A 29 -0.74 14.72 -6.83
CA LEU A 29 -0.17 15.40 -5.67
C LEU A 29 -0.61 16.86 -5.72
N GLY A 30 -1.34 17.31 -4.68
CA GLY A 30 -1.86 18.68 -4.62
C GLY A 30 -2.80 19.04 -5.78
N GLY A 31 -3.52 18.05 -6.32
CA GLY A 31 -4.44 18.23 -7.47
C GLY A 31 -3.76 18.26 -8.84
N GLN A 32 -2.44 18.10 -8.91
CA GLN A 32 -1.68 18.01 -10.16
C GLN A 32 -1.16 16.59 -10.37
N MET A 33 -0.90 16.21 -11.62
CA MET A 33 -0.31 14.91 -11.95
C MET A 33 1.00 14.72 -11.19
N ASN A 34 1.18 13.54 -10.57
CA ASN A 34 2.39 13.22 -9.85
C ASN A 34 3.60 13.29 -10.83
N PRO A 35 4.64 14.09 -10.56
CA PRO A 35 5.75 14.31 -11.49
C PRO A 35 6.51 13.03 -11.84
N LEU A 36 6.50 12.04 -10.93
CA LEU A 36 7.11 10.73 -11.13
C LEU A 36 6.38 9.88 -12.19
N MET A 37 5.17 10.27 -12.62
CA MET A 37 4.41 9.56 -13.67
C MET A 37 5.17 9.47 -14.99
N SER A 38 6.08 10.41 -15.27
CA SER A 38 6.93 10.37 -16.46
C SER A 38 8.03 9.29 -16.40
N GLU A 39 8.41 8.86 -15.20
CA GLU A 39 9.50 7.92 -14.93
C GLU A 39 9.04 6.47 -14.75
N VAL A 40 7.73 6.24 -14.78
CA VAL A 40 7.13 4.93 -14.55
C VAL A 40 6.27 4.49 -15.72
N ASP A 41 6.09 3.18 -15.85
CA ASP A 41 5.09 2.56 -16.70
C ASP A 41 3.95 2.07 -15.80
N VAL A 42 2.74 2.62 -16.00
CA VAL A 42 1.56 2.22 -15.23
C VAL A 42 1.17 0.79 -15.61
N VAL A 43 1.01 -0.07 -14.61
CA VAL A 43 0.51 -1.44 -14.80
C VAL A 43 -0.98 -1.33 -15.11
N GLN A 44 -1.35 -1.65 -16.35
CA GLN A 44 -2.76 -1.68 -16.73
C GLN A 44 -3.40 -2.94 -16.17
N ASP A 45 -4.26 -2.78 -15.19
CA ASP A 45 -5.15 -3.86 -14.76
C ASP A 45 -6.38 -3.89 -15.68
N SER A 46 -6.84 -5.09 -16.02
CA SER A 46 -8.00 -5.31 -16.90
C SER A 46 -9.29 -4.68 -16.36
N ASP A 47 -9.36 -4.42 -15.06
CA ASP A 47 -10.50 -3.83 -14.33
C ASP A 47 -10.28 -2.39 -13.89
N LEU A 48 -9.89 -1.51 -14.82
CA LEU A 48 -9.96 -0.04 -14.64
C LEU A 48 -9.27 0.47 -13.34
N ASN A 49 -8.09 -0.04 -13.02
CA ASN A 49 -7.30 0.32 -11.82
C ASN A 49 -7.97 0.01 -10.46
N LYS A 50 -9.02 -0.83 -10.42
CA LYS A 50 -9.69 -1.22 -9.16
C LYS A 50 -8.95 -2.26 -8.34
N SER A 51 -7.91 -2.89 -8.90
CA SER A 51 -7.17 -3.97 -8.24
C SER A 51 -6.65 -3.57 -6.86
N LEU A 52 -6.14 -2.35 -6.70
CA LEU A 52 -5.64 -1.85 -5.41
C LEU A 52 -6.74 -1.71 -4.37
N GLN A 53 -7.93 -1.26 -4.78
CA GLN A 53 -9.09 -1.23 -3.89
C GLN A 53 -9.45 -2.65 -3.44
N TYR A 54 -9.55 -3.60 -4.38
CA TYR A 54 -9.87 -4.98 -4.05
C TYR A 54 -8.84 -5.62 -3.11
N TYR A 55 -7.53 -5.41 -3.35
CA TYR A 55 -6.50 -5.91 -2.44
C TYR A 55 -6.58 -5.28 -1.06
N CYS A 56 -6.89 -3.99 -0.98
CA CYS A 56 -7.11 -3.34 0.30
C CYS A 56 -8.31 -3.93 1.04
N GLU A 57 -9.44 -4.10 0.35
CA GLU A 57 -10.66 -4.67 0.93
C GLU A 57 -10.40 -6.08 1.46
N ASP A 58 -9.75 -6.93 0.66
CA ASP A 58 -9.37 -8.29 1.04
C ASP A 58 -8.51 -8.29 2.32
N ILE A 59 -7.42 -7.49 2.33
CA ILE A 59 -6.54 -7.36 3.49
C ILE A 59 -7.27 -6.85 4.73
N VAL A 60 -8.05 -5.77 4.61
CA VAL A 60 -8.73 -5.14 5.76
C VAL A 60 -9.80 -6.04 6.32
N ASN A 61 -10.55 -6.75 5.47
CA ASN A 61 -11.58 -7.70 5.90
C ASN A 61 -10.94 -8.87 6.67
N ASP A 62 -9.78 -9.36 6.22
CA ASP A 62 -9.08 -10.46 6.89
C ASP A 62 -8.55 -10.08 8.28
N ILE A 63 -8.21 -8.81 8.51
CA ILE A 63 -7.60 -8.34 9.77
C ILE A 63 -8.48 -7.41 10.59
N GLU A 64 -9.77 -7.30 10.29
CA GLU A 64 -10.65 -6.27 10.86
C GLU A 64 -10.59 -6.26 12.40
N GLU A 65 -10.68 -7.43 13.03
CA GLU A 65 -10.64 -7.55 14.49
C GLU A 65 -9.29 -7.14 15.09
N ASP A 66 -8.18 -7.57 14.47
CA ASP A 66 -6.83 -7.22 14.90
C ASP A 66 -6.57 -5.72 14.74
N LEU A 67 -7.05 -5.13 13.63
CA LEU A 67 -6.95 -3.70 13.37
C LEU A 67 -7.69 -2.89 14.45
N ILE A 68 -8.91 -3.30 14.83
CA ILE A 68 -9.66 -2.66 15.92
C ILE A 68 -8.89 -2.76 17.24
N ASN A 69 -8.29 -3.90 17.54
CA ASN A 69 -7.53 -4.11 18.79
C ASN A 69 -6.26 -3.25 18.84
N ILE A 70 -5.52 -3.17 17.73
CA ILE A 70 -4.31 -2.33 17.59
C ILE A 70 -4.68 -0.84 17.69
N MET A 71 -5.78 -0.41 17.06
CA MET A 71 -6.23 0.98 17.16
C MET A 71 -6.68 1.35 18.58
N LYS A 72 -7.26 0.40 19.33
CA LYS A 72 -7.65 0.61 20.74
C LYS A 72 -6.48 0.69 21.70
N SER A 73 -5.33 0.08 21.38
CA SER A 73 -4.17 0.07 22.30
C SER A 73 -3.49 1.43 22.41
N GLY A 74 -3.73 2.35 21.46
CA GLY A 74 -3.23 3.72 21.50
C GLY A 74 -1.70 3.86 21.35
N ASP A 75 -1.05 2.81 20.86
CA ASP A 75 0.40 2.79 20.58
C ASP A 75 0.64 3.20 19.13
N ASP A 76 0.59 4.51 18.87
CA ASP A 76 0.62 5.09 17.52
C ASP A 76 1.98 4.93 16.82
N ASP A 77 3.08 4.86 17.58
CA ASP A 77 4.44 4.88 17.04
C ASP A 77 4.81 3.60 16.26
N HIS A 78 4.04 2.52 16.45
CA HIS A 78 4.34 1.19 15.89
C HIS A 78 3.20 0.53 15.14
N ILE A 79 2.08 1.23 14.90
CA ILE A 79 0.88 0.67 14.23
C ILE A 79 1.23 0.05 12.86
N VAL A 80 1.99 0.76 12.02
CA VAL A 80 2.35 0.27 10.68
C VAL A 80 3.19 -1.01 10.76
N HIS A 81 4.14 -1.08 11.69
CA HIS A 81 4.96 -2.28 11.87
C HIS A 81 4.11 -3.44 12.39
N SER A 82 3.28 -3.18 13.39
CA SER A 82 2.37 -4.19 13.98
C SER A 82 1.47 -4.81 12.92
N ILE A 83 0.78 -3.97 12.14
CA ILE A 83 -0.11 -4.44 11.09
C ILE A 83 0.69 -5.15 9.98
N CYS A 84 1.61 -4.43 9.32
CA CYS A 84 2.22 -4.93 8.09
C CYS A 84 3.16 -6.13 8.30
N THR A 85 3.80 -6.21 9.47
CA THR A 85 4.83 -7.24 9.74
C THR A 85 4.30 -8.37 10.62
N ASN A 86 3.54 -8.06 11.67
CA ASN A 86 3.12 -9.08 12.64
C ASN A 86 1.78 -9.71 12.26
N VAL A 87 0.81 -8.91 11.81
CA VAL A 87 -0.55 -9.38 11.46
C VAL A 87 -0.59 -9.94 10.04
N VAL A 88 -0.45 -9.09 9.01
CA VAL A 88 -0.59 -9.52 7.60
C VAL A 88 0.69 -10.07 6.97
N GLN A 89 1.85 -9.89 7.60
CA GLN A 89 3.13 -10.45 7.14
C GLN A 89 3.53 -10.05 5.69
N LEU A 90 3.03 -8.89 5.21
CA LEU A 90 3.38 -8.33 3.90
C LEU A 90 4.72 -7.58 3.92
N CYS A 91 5.12 -7.08 5.10
CA CYS A 91 6.40 -6.45 5.31
C CYS A 91 7.41 -7.45 5.87
N PRO A 92 8.68 -7.40 5.43
CA PRO A 92 9.72 -8.25 5.98
C PRO A 92 9.89 -7.99 7.48
N LYS A 93 9.90 -9.05 8.28
CA LYS A 93 10.47 -9.04 9.63
C LYS A 93 11.93 -8.62 9.44
N LYS A 94 12.32 -7.52 10.06
CA LYS A 94 13.59 -6.83 9.81
C LYS A 94 14.78 -7.76 10.10
N ASP A 95 15.16 -8.63 9.17
CA ASP A 95 16.44 -9.31 9.16
C ASP A 95 17.45 -8.31 8.58
N ILE A 96 18.06 -7.51 9.46
CA ILE A 96 19.21 -6.69 9.11
C ILE A 96 20.36 -7.64 8.78
N LYS A 97 20.45 -8.05 7.52
CA LYS A 97 21.68 -8.50 6.86
C LYS A 97 21.66 -8.09 5.38
N VAL A 98 21.77 -6.78 5.14
CA VAL A 98 22.39 -6.31 3.91
C VAL A 98 23.85 -6.02 4.29
N GLU A 99 24.71 -7.00 4.07
CA GLU A 99 26.16 -6.80 4.12
C GLU A 99 26.58 -5.91 2.93
N LEU A 100 27.58 -5.07 3.21
CA LEU A 100 28.11 -3.98 2.39
C LEU A 100 28.62 -4.40 1.00
#